data_AF-A0A9D7AE41-F1
#
_entry.id   AF-A0A9D7AE41-F1
#
_cell.length_a   1.000
_cell.length_b   1.000
_cell.length_c   1.000
_cell.angle_alpha   90.00
_cell.angle_beta   90.00
_cell.angle_gamma   90.00
#
_symmetry.space_group_name_H-M   'P 1'
#
loop_
_entity.id
_entity.type
_entity.pdbx_description
1 polymer ?
#
loop_
_entity_poly.entity_id
_entity_poly.type
_entity_poly.pdbx_seq_one_letter_code
_entity_poly.pdbx_strand_id
1 'polypeptide(L)'
;MRCPIDPAEIGKLLSQLGQMMQGAGNAPVGWDAAVNMARTNIVQAGDPSLSDSEKKVVNTNVQLAQTWLNGVTSVPAASSSSKAWCRSEWIEETVGTWKKIVDPVAQRVQNSMNNSLPNLPGMDESLQ
;
A
#
# COMPACT_ATOMS: atom_id res chain seq x y z
N MET A 1 0.15 -30.45 25.38
CA MET A 1 -0.34 -29.49 26.38
C MET A 1 -0.63 -28.19 25.62
N ARG A 2 -1.92 -27.88 25.39
CA ARG A 2 -2.37 -26.86 24.42
C ARG A 2 -2.86 -25.67 25.23
N CYS A 3 -2.19 -24.52 25.16
CA CYS A 3 -2.63 -23.34 25.90
C CYS A 3 -4.02 -22.90 25.41
N PRO A 4 -4.97 -22.65 26.32
CA PRO A 4 -6.23 -22.02 26.00
C PRO A 4 -5.97 -20.57 25.62
N ILE A 5 -6.79 -20.03 24.73
CA ILE A 5 -6.74 -18.63 24.31
C ILE A 5 -6.86 -17.73 25.57
N ASP A 6 -5.82 -16.95 25.85
CA ASP A 6 -5.73 -16.03 26.99
C ASP A 6 -6.66 -14.82 26.75
N PRO A 7 -7.46 -14.37 27.74
CA PRO A 7 -8.28 -13.16 27.64
C PRO A 7 -7.50 -11.91 27.17
N ALA A 8 -6.19 -11.83 27.47
CA ALA A 8 -5.32 -10.75 26.98
C ALA A 8 -5.09 -10.82 25.45
N GLU A 9 -5.03 -12.03 24.87
CA GLU A 9 -4.94 -12.22 23.43
C GLU A 9 -6.25 -11.88 22.72
N ILE A 10 -7.40 -12.15 23.35
CA ILE A 10 -8.72 -11.74 22.83
C ILE A 10 -8.82 -10.21 22.80
N GLY A 11 -8.33 -9.52 23.83
CA GLY A 11 -8.31 -8.06 23.86
C GLY A 11 -7.44 -7.46 22.75
N LYS A 12 -6.31 -8.09 22.44
CA LYS A 12 -5.42 -7.71 21.33
C LYS A 12 -6.06 -8.01 19.96
N LEU A 13 -6.76 -9.13 19.84
CA LEU A 13 -7.50 -9.50 18.63
C LEU A 13 -8.65 -8.51 18.38
N LEU A 14 -9.41 -8.14 19.42
CA LEU A 14 -10.50 -7.18 19.33
C LEU A 14 -10.02 -5.76 19.01
N SER A 15 -8.89 -5.33 19.57
CA SER A 15 -8.31 -4.02 19.25
C SER A 15 -7.79 -3.98 17.82
N GLN A 16 -7.17 -5.07 17.34
CA GLN A 16 -6.77 -5.22 15.94
C GLN A 16 -7.98 -5.24 15.00
N LEU A 17 -9.07 -5.92 15.37
CA LEU A 17 -10.33 -5.92 14.62
C LEU A 17 -10.99 -4.53 14.62
N GLY A 18 -10.96 -3.83 15.76
CA GLY A 18 -11.47 -2.46 15.90
C GLY A 18 -10.68 -1.46 15.06
N GLN A 19 -9.35 -1.60 14.99
CA GLN A 19 -8.49 -0.80 14.11
C GLN A 19 -8.74 -1.12 12.63
N MET A 20 -8.96 -2.39 12.28
CA MET A 20 -9.34 -2.79 10.92
C MET A 20 -10.70 -2.21 10.51
N MET A 21 -11.69 -2.20 11.42
CA MET A 21 -13.00 -1.61 11.17
C MET A 21 -12.98 -0.08 11.12
N GLN A 22 -12.16 0.58 11.94
CA GLN A 22 -12.00 2.04 11.90
C GLN A 22 -11.22 2.50 10.66
N GLY A 23 -10.27 1.70 10.18
CA GLY A 23 -9.58 1.90 8.90
C GLY A 23 -10.44 1.61 7.67
N ALA A 24 -11.63 1.01 7.86
CA ALA A 24 -12.65 0.81 6.82
C ALA A 24 -13.61 2.01 6.69
N GLY A 25 -13.27 3.16 7.27
CA GLY A 25 -13.97 4.41 7.03
C GLY A 25 -13.80 4.91 5.59
N ASN A 26 -14.83 4.72 4.76
CA ASN A 26 -15.07 5.35 3.44
C ASN A 26 -14.06 5.17 2.29
N ALA A 27 -12.91 4.52 2.49
CA ALA A 27 -11.97 4.20 1.39
C ALA A 27 -12.04 2.71 1.00
N PRO A 28 -12.06 2.36 -0.31
CA PRO A 28 -12.11 0.96 -0.77
C PRO A 28 -10.97 0.08 -0.24
N VAL A 29 -9.85 0.70 0.12
CA VAL A 29 -8.70 0.07 0.77
C VAL A 29 -8.34 0.87 2.01
N GLY A 30 -8.11 0.19 3.13
CA GLY A 30 -7.60 0.78 4.37
C GLY A 30 -6.12 1.17 4.25
N TRP A 31 -5.82 2.19 3.45
CA TRP A 31 -4.46 2.57 3.08
C TRP A 31 -3.57 2.92 4.26
N ASP A 32 -4.11 3.57 5.30
CA ASP A 32 -3.31 3.93 6.47
C ASP A 32 -2.83 2.69 7.21
N ALA A 33 -3.70 1.69 7.37
CA ALA A 33 -3.33 0.40 7.95
C ALA A 33 -2.30 -0.35 7.08
N ALA A 34 -2.49 -0.33 5.75
CA ALA A 34 -1.56 -0.97 4.82
C ALA A 34 -0.16 -0.32 4.84
N VAL A 35 -0.09 1.02 4.84
CA VAL A 35 1.17 1.78 4.94
C VAL A 35 1.83 1.55 6.28
N ASN A 36 1.07 1.57 7.38
CA ASN A 36 1.60 1.30 8.72
C ASN A 36 2.21 -0.10 8.82
N MET A 37 1.51 -1.13 8.32
CA MET A 37 2.03 -2.49 8.27
C MET A 37 3.33 -2.57 7.45
N ALA A 38 3.36 -1.94 6.27
CA ALA A 38 4.54 -1.95 5.42
C ALA A 38 5.74 -1.24 6.08
N ARG A 39 5.50 -0.12 6.78
CA ARG A 39 6.52 0.57 7.60
C ARG A 39 7.02 -0.31 8.74
N THR A 40 6.13 -0.98 9.47
CA THR A 40 6.53 -1.91 10.54
C THR A 40 7.44 -3.01 10.03
N ASN A 41 7.10 -3.60 8.88
CA ASN A 41 7.92 -4.65 8.26
C ASN A 41 9.31 -4.14 7.87
N ILE A 42 9.41 -2.92 7.33
CA ILE A 42 10.70 -2.30 7.00
C ILE A 42 11.55 -2.07 8.26
N VAL A 43 10.96 -1.52 9.32
CA VAL A 43 11.67 -1.27 10.58
C VAL A 43 12.21 -2.57 11.16
N GLN A 44 11.41 -3.64 11.16
CA GLN A 44 11.84 -4.96 11.64
C GLN A 44 12.98 -5.56 10.80
N ALA A 45 12.97 -5.35 9.48
CA ALA A 45 14.00 -5.82 8.58
C ALA A 45 15.27 -4.95 8.58
N GLY A 46 15.24 -3.79 9.24
CA GLY A 46 16.25 -2.74 9.14
C GLY A 46 16.08 -1.88 7.89
N ASP A 47 16.11 -0.56 8.08
CA ASP A 47 16.07 0.42 7.00
C ASP A 47 17.33 1.28 7.01
N PRO A 48 18.33 0.98 6.14
CA PRO A 48 19.52 1.79 6.08
C PRO A 48 19.19 3.15 5.46
N SER A 49 19.47 4.23 6.21
CA SER A 49 19.42 5.58 5.67
C SER A 49 20.53 5.78 4.63
N LEU A 50 20.21 6.50 3.55
CA LEU A 50 21.18 6.87 2.53
C LEU A 50 21.90 8.16 2.91
N SER A 51 23.23 8.12 2.87
CA SER A 51 24.09 9.30 2.97
C SER A 51 24.06 10.14 1.69
N ASP A 52 24.45 11.41 1.79
CA ASP A 52 24.50 12.31 0.63
C ASP A 52 25.49 11.85 -0.45
N SER A 53 26.59 11.19 -0.05
CA SER A 53 27.56 10.63 -0.99
C SER A 53 26.94 9.50 -1.80
N GLU A 54 26.19 8.59 -1.16
CA GLU A 54 25.48 7.50 -1.85
C GLU A 54 24.44 8.04 -2.82
N LYS A 55 23.65 9.04 -2.39
CA LYS A 55 22.67 9.72 -3.28
C LYS A 55 23.36 10.34 -4.50
N LYS A 56 24.52 10.98 -4.30
CA LYS A 56 25.32 11.57 -5.39
C LYS A 56 25.88 10.53 -6.36
N VAL A 57 26.35 9.40 -5.85
CA VAL A 57 26.86 8.29 -6.69
C VAL A 57 25.76 7.74 -7.58
N VAL A 58 24.57 7.47 -7.02
CA VAL A 58 23.41 7.01 -7.81
C VAL A 58 23.06 8.02 -8.90
N ASN A 59 22.99 9.31 -8.56
CA ASN A 59 22.65 10.34 -9.53
C ASN A 59 23.66 10.41 -10.68
N THR A 60 24.95 10.31 -10.37
CA THR A 60 26.03 10.29 -11.37
C THR A 60 25.90 9.06 -12.29
N ASN A 61 25.62 7.89 -11.73
CA ASN A 61 25.46 6.65 -12.51
C ASN A 61 24.24 6.73 -13.46
N VAL A 62 23.13 7.32 -13.02
CA VAL A 62 21.95 7.50 -13.88
C VAL A 62 22.24 8.47 -15.02
N GLN A 63 22.97 9.57 -14.77
CA GLN A 63 23.38 10.49 -15.83
C GLN A 63 24.33 9.84 -16.84
N LEU A 64 25.25 9.01 -16.36
CA LEU A 64 26.13 8.22 -17.23
C LEU A 64 25.33 7.25 -18.11
N ALA A 65 24.41 6.51 -17.51
CA ALA A 65 23.53 5.59 -18.25
C ALA A 65 22.69 6.33 -19.31
N GLN A 66 22.12 7.49 -18.95
CA GLN A 66 21.34 8.32 -19.89
C GLN A 66 22.21 8.79 -21.07
N THR A 67 23.47 9.15 -20.81
CA THR A 67 24.41 9.55 -21.87
C THR A 67 24.66 8.43 -22.88
N TRP A 68 24.81 7.19 -22.40
CA TRP A 68 24.93 6.03 -23.30
C TRP A 68 23.64 5.73 -24.04
N LEU A 69 22.48 5.78 -23.36
CA LEU A 69 21.18 5.54 -23.98
C LEU A 69 20.84 6.58 -25.06
N ASN A 70 21.18 7.85 -24.86
CA ASN A 70 20.93 8.91 -25.85
C ASN A 70 21.61 8.66 -27.20
N GLY A 71 22.75 7.94 -27.21
CA GLY A 71 23.45 7.60 -28.45
C GLY A 71 22.78 6.51 -29.26
N VAL A 72 21.92 5.69 -28.64
CA VAL A 72 21.35 4.47 -29.24
C VAL A 72 19.82 4.41 -29.19
N THR A 73 19.17 5.40 -28.60
CA THR A 73 17.70 5.47 -28.48
C THR A 73 17.17 6.83 -28.91
N SER A 74 16.00 6.83 -29.56
CA SER A 74 15.25 8.04 -29.90
C SER A 74 14.22 8.43 -28.83
N VAL A 75 14.13 7.66 -27.75
CA VAL A 75 13.19 7.91 -26.65
C VAL A 75 13.75 9.04 -25.78
N PRO A 76 12.98 10.10 -25.51
CA PRO A 76 13.42 11.17 -24.62
C PRO A 76 13.74 10.65 -23.23
N ALA A 77 14.69 11.30 -22.54
CA ALA A 77 14.98 10.98 -21.15
C ALA A 77 13.72 11.05 -20.28
N ALA A 78 13.50 10.03 -19.45
CA ALA A 78 12.30 9.92 -18.63
C ALA A 78 12.21 10.99 -17.52
N SER A 79 13.35 11.51 -17.05
CA SER A 79 13.42 12.63 -16.11
C SER A 79 14.74 13.40 -16.23
N SER A 80 14.72 14.67 -15.81
CA SER A 80 15.91 15.52 -15.68
C SER A 80 16.68 15.30 -14.36
N SER A 81 16.08 14.61 -13.39
CA SER A 81 16.69 14.29 -12.10
C SER A 81 16.38 12.87 -11.65
N SER A 82 17.39 12.22 -11.08
CA SER A 82 17.27 10.95 -10.38
C SER A 82 17.14 11.18 -8.88
N LYS A 83 16.43 10.27 -8.21
CA LYS A 83 16.36 10.18 -6.75
C LYS A 83 16.85 8.80 -6.34
N ALA A 84 17.63 8.74 -5.26
CA ALA A 84 17.92 7.51 -4.55
C ALA A 84 17.08 7.47 -3.28
N TRP A 85 16.42 6.34 -3.03
CA TRP A 85 15.51 6.16 -1.92
C TRP A 85 15.94 4.99 -1.04
N CYS A 86 15.87 5.15 0.28
CA CYS A 86 15.80 4.01 1.21
C CYS A 86 14.41 3.34 1.14
N ARG A 87 14.20 2.25 1.88
CA ARG A 87 12.96 1.47 1.75
C ARG A 87 11.76 2.26 2.24
N SER A 88 11.89 3.02 3.33
CA SER A 88 10.81 3.88 3.83
C SER A 88 10.47 5.01 2.86
N GLU A 89 11.48 5.71 2.32
CA GLU A 89 11.30 6.76 1.31
C GLU A 89 10.57 6.20 0.07
N TRP A 90 10.91 4.99 -0.38
CA TRP A 90 10.22 4.35 -1.51
C TRP A 90 8.73 4.13 -1.23
N ILE A 91 8.36 3.70 -0.02
CA ILE A 91 6.94 3.55 0.34
C ILE A 91 6.23 4.90 0.26
N GLU A 92 6.81 5.93 0.86
CA GLU A 92 6.19 7.26 0.92
C GLU A 92 6.02 7.89 -0.47
N GLU A 93 7.02 7.75 -1.33
CA GLU A 93 7.01 8.34 -2.66
C GLU A 93 6.11 7.54 -3.64
N THR A 94 5.92 6.23 -3.41
CA THR A 94 5.14 5.38 -4.34
C THR A 94 3.70 5.12 -3.91
N VAL A 95 3.33 5.34 -2.63
CA VAL A 95 1.98 5.02 -2.13
C VAL A 95 0.88 5.71 -2.94
N GLY A 96 1.10 6.95 -3.40
CA GLY A 96 0.13 7.68 -4.21
C GLY A 96 -0.13 7.03 -5.57
N THR A 97 0.89 6.40 -6.17
CA THR A 97 0.75 5.65 -7.43
C THR A 97 0.06 4.32 -7.20
N TRP A 98 0.40 3.62 -6.12
CA TRP A 98 -0.28 2.38 -5.72
C TRP A 98 -1.78 2.60 -5.48
N LYS A 99 -2.17 3.70 -4.82
CA LYS A 99 -3.57 4.12 -4.66
C LYS A 99 -4.31 4.17 -6.00
N LYS A 100 -3.77 4.92 -6.97
CA LYS A 100 -4.37 5.07 -8.30
C LYS A 100 -4.53 3.74 -9.05
N ILE A 101 -3.60 2.79 -8.85
CA ILE A 101 -3.63 1.49 -9.51
C ILE A 101 -4.62 0.54 -8.83
N VAL A 102 -4.66 0.52 -7.49
CA VAL A 102 -5.37 -0.49 -6.70
C VAL A 102 -6.81 -0.07 -6.38
N ASP A 103 -7.08 1.21 -6.15
CA ASP A 103 -8.43 1.71 -5.80
C ASP A 103 -9.53 1.27 -6.80
N PRO A 104 -9.33 1.34 -8.14
CA PRO A 104 -10.34 0.91 -9.09
C PRO A 104 -10.66 -0.59 -9.00
N VAL A 105 -9.67 -1.41 -8.63
CA VAL A 105 -9.86 -2.85 -8.45
C VAL A 105 -10.68 -3.10 -7.19
N ALA A 106 -10.33 -2.46 -6.08
CA ALA A 106 -11.05 -2.58 -4.82
C ALA A 106 -12.52 -2.14 -4.95
N GLN A 107 -12.78 -1.03 -5.63
CA GLN A 107 -14.14 -0.57 -5.93
C GLN A 107 -14.94 -1.59 -6.74
N ARG A 108 -14.34 -2.18 -7.80
CA ARG A 108 -15.02 -3.19 -8.61
C ARG A 108 -15.37 -4.43 -7.79
N VAL A 109 -14.48 -4.88 -6.91
CA VAL A 109 -14.73 -6.02 -6.03
C VAL A 109 -15.89 -5.72 -5.06
N GLN A 110 -15.88 -4.55 -4.41
CA GLN A 110 -16.95 -4.12 -3.51
C GLN A 110 -18.31 -4.00 -4.22
N ASN A 111 -18.34 -3.38 -5.39
CA ASN A 111 -19.56 -3.27 -6.20
C ASN A 111 -20.08 -4.64 -6.62
N SER A 112 -19.20 -5.57 -6.99
CA SER A 112 -19.58 -6.93 -7.37
C SER A 112 -20.18 -7.69 -6.19
N MET A 113 -19.61 -7.53 -4.99
CA MET A 113 -20.16 -8.13 -3.77
C MET A 113 -21.54 -7.54 -3.43
N ASN A 114 -21.71 -6.22 -3.52
CA ASN A 114 -22.99 -5.56 -3.27
C ASN A 114 -24.07 -5.98 -4.29
N ASN A 115 -23.71 -6.12 -5.57
CA ASN A 115 -24.63 -6.61 -6.61
C ASN A 115 -24.94 -8.11 -6.49
N SER A 116 -24.09 -8.87 -5.81
CA SER A 116 -24.29 -10.32 -5.60
C SER A 116 -25.09 -10.63 -4.34
N LEU A 117 -25.32 -9.65 -3.46
CA LEU A 117 -26.30 -9.77 -2.38
C LEU A 117 -27.69 -9.81 -3.04
N PRO A 118 -28.42 -10.94 -2.98
CA PRO A 118 -29.74 -11.02 -3.57
C PRO A 118 -30.64 -9.99 -2.91
N ASN A 119 -31.41 -9.25 -3.70
CA ASN A 119 -32.66 -8.69 -3.21
C ASN A 119 -33.53 -9.89 -2.82
N LEU A 120 -33.43 -10.33 -1.57
CA LEU A 120 -34.16 -11.49 -1.07
C LEU A 120 -35.66 -11.24 -1.26
N PRO A 121 -36.33 -11.95 -2.17
CA PRO A 121 -37.78 -11.81 -2.33
C PRO A 121 -38.42 -12.38 -1.06
N GLY A 122 -39.23 -11.58 -0.36
CA GLY A 122 -39.99 -12.04 0.82
C GLY A 122 -39.95 -11.14 2.06
N MET A 123 -39.37 -9.93 2.01
CA MET A 123 -39.40 -8.99 3.15
C MET A 123 -40.48 -7.89 3.05
N ASP A 124 -41.33 -7.86 2.01
CA ASP A 124 -42.43 -6.89 1.90
C ASP A 124 -43.83 -7.42 2.25
N GLU A 125 -43.99 -8.74 2.44
CA GLU A 125 -45.31 -9.37 2.58
C GLU A 125 -45.77 -9.57 4.04
N SER A 126 -44.97 -9.20 5.04
CA SER A 126 -45.29 -9.45 6.46
C SER A 126 -45.89 -8.25 7.22
N LEU A 127 -46.39 -7.23 6.51
CA LEU A 127 -47.02 -6.04 7.12
C LEU A 127 -48.40 -5.67 6.54
N GLN A 128 -49.13 -6.64 6.01
CA GLN A 128 -50.60 -6.56 5.86
C GLN A 128 -51.26 -7.74 6.56
#